data_AF-A0A564YHF2-F1
#
_entry.id   AF-A0A564YHF2-F1
#
_cell.length_a   1.000
_cell.length_b   1.000
_cell.length_c   1.000
_cell.angle_alpha   90.00
_cell.angle_beta   90.00
_cell.angle_gamma   90.00
#
_symmetry.space_group_name_H-M   'P 1'
#
loop_
_entity.id
_entity.type
_entity.pdbx_description
1 polymer ?
#
loop_
_entity_poly.entity_id
_entity_poly.type
_entity_poly.pdbx_seq_one_letter_code
_entity_poly.pdbx_strand_id
1 'polypeptide(L)'
;IKPQNHGELDISIGAKILDIRNETYHVEDDDGNQYSVPIDSDIQLMHPSSVRGVPDMTSLGELHECSILRNLLLRYRSDHIYTYTGS
;
A
#
# COMPACT_ATOMS: atom_id res chain seq x y z
N ILE A 1 -2.21 6.16 1.51
CA ILE A 1 -1.86 7.60 1.60
C ILE A 1 -1.59 8.13 0.20
N LYS A 2 -2.17 9.28 -0.19
CA LYS A 2 -1.87 9.90 -1.49
C LYS A 2 -0.41 10.36 -1.53
N PRO A 3 0.31 10.22 -2.67
CA PRO A 3 1.68 10.70 -2.78
C PRO A 3 1.73 12.23 -2.85
N GLN A 4 2.92 12.79 -2.59
CA GLN A 4 3.13 14.25 -2.59
C GLN A 4 3.32 14.86 -3.99
N ASN A 5 3.51 14.04 -5.03
CA ASN A 5 3.77 14.49 -6.39
C ASN A 5 2.57 14.21 -7.30
N HIS A 6 1.69 15.21 -7.48
CA HIS A 6 0.55 15.15 -8.41
C HIS A 6 0.99 15.00 -9.88
N GLY A 7 1.19 13.75 -10.29
CA GLY A 7 1.33 13.33 -11.68
C GLY A 7 0.24 12.32 -12.05
N GLU A 8 0.18 11.94 -13.34
CA GLU A 8 -0.76 10.92 -13.85
C GLU A 8 -0.55 9.52 -13.23
N LEU A 9 0.54 9.32 -12.48
CA LEU A 9 0.93 8.08 -11.81
C LEU A 9 0.82 8.17 -10.27
N ASP A 10 -0.03 9.06 -9.74
CA ASP A 10 -0.19 9.26 -8.30
C ASP A 10 -0.94 8.08 -7.66
N ILE A 11 -0.19 7.03 -7.30
CA ILE A 11 -0.73 5.78 -6.77
C ILE A 11 -0.60 5.79 -5.25
N SER A 12 -1.69 5.46 -4.55
CA SER A 12 -1.71 5.35 -3.09
C SER A 12 -0.61 4.41 -2.56
N ILE A 13 0.13 4.90 -1.57
CA ILE A 13 1.19 4.14 -0.88
C ILE A 13 0.61 3.46 0.36
N GLY A 14 1.08 2.24 0.64
CA GLY A 14 0.78 1.51 1.87
C GLY A 14 1.58 2.04 3.05
N ALA A 15 0.92 2.23 4.19
CA ALA A 15 1.57 2.68 5.41
C ALA A 15 0.89 2.12 6.65
N LYS A 16 1.64 2.01 7.74
CA LYS A 16 1.17 1.61 9.06
C LYS A 16 1.03 2.83 9.95
N ILE A 17 -0.12 2.98 10.60
CA ILE A 17 -0.31 4.01 11.64
C ILE A 17 0.50 3.60 12.89
N LEU A 18 1.41 4.47 13.31
CA LEU A 18 2.19 4.33 14.53
C LEU A 18 1.52 5.02 15.72
N ASP A 19 1.02 6.24 15.51
CA ASP A 19 0.39 7.06 16.56
C ASP A 19 -0.61 8.07 15.96
N ILE A 20 -1.49 8.61 16.81
CA ILE A 20 -2.46 9.64 16.46
C ILE A 20 -2.28 10.81 17.43
N ARG A 21 -1.83 11.96 16.92
CA ARG A 21 -1.60 13.17 17.73
C ARG A 21 -2.09 14.41 17.00
N ASN A 22 -2.71 15.34 17.73
CA ASN A 22 -3.09 16.65 17.22
C ASN A 22 -3.82 16.58 15.86
N GLU A 23 -4.80 15.70 15.73
CA GLU A 23 -5.58 15.51 14.48
C GLU A 23 -4.75 15.06 13.26
N THR A 24 -3.58 14.47 13.51
CA THR A 24 -2.71 13.89 12.49
C THR A 24 -2.38 12.43 12.79
N TYR A 25 -2.39 11.60 11.75
CA TYR A 25 -1.85 10.25 11.75
C TYR A 25 -0.33 10.32 11.54
N HIS A 26 0.42 9.76 12.47
CA HIS A 26 1.83 9.44 12.25
C HIS A 26 1.91 8.06 11.63
N VAL A 27 2.37 7.98 10.39
CA VAL A 27 2.42 6.75 9.61
C VAL A 27 3.84 6.43 9.16
N GLU A 28 4.13 5.16 9.00
CA GLU A 28 5.40 4.65 8.46
C GLU A 28 5.11 3.81 7.20
N ASP A 29 5.80 4.10 6.09
CA ASP A 29 5.67 3.35 4.85
C ASP A 29 6.45 2.02 4.86
N ASP A 30 6.33 1.25 3.78
CA ASP A 30 7.01 -0.04 3.63
C ASP A 30 8.55 0.09 3.52
N ASP A 31 9.09 1.30 3.31
CA ASP A 31 10.52 1.61 3.26
C ASP A 31 11.06 2.16 4.59
N GLY A 32 10.20 2.30 5.61
CA GLY A 32 10.55 2.82 6.93
C GLY A 32 10.57 4.35 7.02
N ASN A 33 10.10 5.05 5.99
CA ASN A 33 9.97 6.50 6.05
C ASN A 33 8.70 6.89 6.81
N GLN A 34 8.80 7.95 7.61
CA GLN A 34 7.71 8.42 8.45
C GLN A 34 7.11 9.71 7.92
N TYR A 35 5.78 9.78 8.00
CA TYR A 35 4.99 10.92 7.52
C TYR A 35 3.92 11.30 8.55
N SER A 36 3.58 12.58 8.58
CA SER A 36 2.42 13.10 9.31
C SER A 36 1.34 13.46 8.31
N VAL A 37 0.19 12.79 8.42
CA VAL A 37 -0.94 12.95 7.49
C VAL A 37 -2.15 13.44 8.28
N PRO A 38 -2.80 14.56 7.89
CA PRO A 38 -4.03 15.02 8.53
C PRO A 38 -5.12 13.95 8.53
N ILE A 39 -5.95 13.91 9.59
CA ILE A 39 -7.02 12.92 9.71
C ILE A 39 -8.09 13.02 8.62
N ASP A 40 -8.28 14.22 8.06
CA ASP A 40 -9.20 14.52 6.95
C ASP A 40 -8.62 14.17 5.56
N SER A 41 -7.43 13.56 5.53
CA SER A 41 -6.84 13.12 4.27
C SER A 41 -7.54 11.90 3.71
N ASP A 42 -7.50 11.75 2.40
CA ASP A 42 -8.03 10.60 1.67
C ASP A 42 -7.18 9.34 1.98
N ILE A 43 -7.64 8.57 2.97
CA ILE A 43 -7.01 7.35 3.47
C ILE A 43 -8.00 6.20 3.33
N GLN A 44 -7.53 5.11 2.73
CA GLN A 44 -8.28 3.87 2.61
C GLN A 44 -7.67 2.79 3.50
N LEU A 45 -8.52 2.00 4.14
CA LEU A 45 -8.09 0.82 4.88
C LEU A 45 -7.56 -0.23 3.90
N MET A 46 -6.38 -0.79 4.18
CA MET A 46 -5.87 -1.92 3.39
C MET A 46 -6.62 -3.20 3.77
N HIS A 47 -7.10 -3.93 2.77
CA HIS A 47 -7.57 -5.30 3.00
C HIS A 47 -6.43 -6.18 3.54
N PRO A 48 -6.68 -7.10 4.50
CA PRO A 48 -5.63 -7.94 5.09
C PRO A 48 -4.83 -8.77 4.07
N SER A 49 -5.44 -9.15 2.95
CA SER A 49 -4.73 -9.84 1.85
C SER A 49 -3.70 -8.95 1.18
N SER A 50 -3.98 -7.66 1.05
CA SER A 50 -3.09 -6.68 0.41
C SER A 50 -1.90 -6.32 1.29
N VAL A 51 -1.92 -6.72 2.58
CA VAL A 51 -0.81 -6.52 3.53
C VAL A 51 0.37 -7.45 3.21
N ARG A 52 0.12 -8.66 2.71
CA ARG A 52 1.14 -9.68 2.41
C ARG A 52 1.22 -9.94 0.92
N GLY A 53 2.40 -10.31 0.42
CA GLY A 53 2.55 -10.76 -0.97
C GLY A 53 1.84 -12.10 -1.20
N VAL A 54 1.03 -12.19 -2.25
CA VAL A 54 0.30 -13.39 -2.69
C VAL A 54 0.82 -13.88 -4.05
N PRO A 55 1.03 -15.21 -4.24
CA PRO A 55 1.49 -15.75 -5.53
C PRO A 55 0.47 -15.63 -6.66
N ASP A 56 -0.82 -15.64 -6.34
CA ASP A 56 -1.93 -15.49 -7.28
C ASP A 56 -2.76 -14.27 -6.89
N MET A 57 -2.83 -13.28 -7.78
CA MET A 57 -3.53 -12.02 -7.54
C MET A 57 -5.06 -12.16 -7.52
N THR A 58 -5.62 -13.29 -7.94
CA THR A 58 -7.06 -13.60 -7.70
C THR A 58 -7.39 -13.74 -6.22
N SER A 59 -6.37 -14.00 -5.37
CA SER A 59 -6.52 -14.08 -3.92
C SER A 59 -6.48 -12.71 -3.22
N LEU A 60 -6.24 -11.62 -3.95
CA LEU A 60 -6.39 -10.27 -3.41
C LEU A 60 -7.88 -9.99 -3.18
N GLY A 61 -8.26 -9.72 -1.93
CA GLY A 61 -9.65 -9.37 -1.59
C GLY A 61 -10.13 -8.08 -2.24
N GLU A 62 -9.20 -7.17 -2.56
CA GLU A 62 -9.46 -5.96 -3.33
C GLU A 62 -8.46 -5.84 -4.47
N LEU A 63 -8.97 -5.88 -5.71
CA LEU A 63 -8.17 -5.77 -6.92
C LEU A 63 -8.04 -4.30 -7.37
N HIS A 64 -7.60 -3.45 -6.46
CA HIS A 64 -7.24 -2.05 -6.75
C HIS A 64 -5.81 -1.96 -7.27
N GLU A 65 -5.51 -0.92 -8.05
CA GLU A 65 -4.17 -0.67 -8.62
C GLU A 65 -3.09 -0.66 -7.53
N CYS A 66 -3.36 0.00 -6.39
CA CYS A 66 -2.45 0.04 -5.24
C CYS A 66 -2.20 -1.35 -4.62
N SER A 67 -3.22 -2.22 -4.54
CA SER A 67 -3.08 -3.60 -4.04
C SER A 67 -2.21 -4.45 -4.97
N ILE A 68 -2.41 -4.32 -6.29
CA ILE A 68 -1.62 -5.04 -7.31
C ILE A 68 -0.16 -4.60 -7.24
N LEU A 69 0.10 -3.30 -7.25
CA LEU A 69 1.45 -2.76 -7.26
C LEU A 69 2.21 -3.08 -5.97
N ARG A 70 1.54 -2.97 -4.82
CA ARG A 70 2.14 -3.38 -3.55
C ARG A 70 2.46 -4.88 -3.54
N ASN A 71 1.58 -5.73 -4.09
CA ASN A 71 1.86 -7.16 -4.22
C ASN A 71 3.12 -7.42 -5.08
N LEU A 72 3.21 -6.78 -6.24
CA LEU A 72 4.36 -6.92 -7.14
C LEU A 72 5.66 -6.46 -6.46
N LEU A 73 5.63 -5.32 -5.74
CA LEU A 73 6.76 -4.81 -4.99
C LEU A 73 7.23 -5.80 -3.91
N LEU A 74 6.31 -6.32 -3.09
CA LEU A 74 6.64 -7.27 -2.03
C LEU A 74 7.24 -8.57 -2.58
N ARG A 75 6.70 -9.07 -3.69
CA ARG A 75 7.22 -10.28 -4.35
C ARG A 75 8.60 -10.05 -4.96
N TYR A 76 8.80 -8.92 -5.63
CA TYR A 76 10.09 -8.54 -6.19
C TYR A 76 11.17 -8.42 -5.12
N ARG A 77 10.88 -7.76 -3.99
CA ARG A 77 11.81 -7.68 -2.84
C ARG A 77 12.15 -9.03 -2.21
N SER A 78 11.32 -10.04 -2.48
CA SER A 78 11.51 -11.42 -1.99
C SER A 78 12.06 -12.35 -3.09
N ASP A 79 12.60 -11.82 -4.19
CA ASP A 79 13.11 -12.58 -5.35
C ASP A 79 12.07 -13.44 -6.09
N HIS A 80 10.77 -13.16 -5.91
CA HIS A 80 9.68 -13.85 -6.60
C HIS A 80 9.19 -13.05 -7.82
N ILE A 81 9.85 -13.20 -8.96
CA ILE A 81 9.58 -12.39 -10.17
C ILE A 81 8.37 -12.85 -11.01
N TYR A 82 7.71 -13.95 -10.64
CA TYR A 82 6.51 -14.45 -11.30
C TYR A 82 5.31 -14.40 -10.37
N THR A 83 4.16 -13.96 -10.90
CA THR A 83 2.89 -13.87 -10.19
C THR A 83 1.76 -14.27 -11.13
N TYR A 84 0.84 -15.10 -10.65
CA TYR A 84 -0.34 -15.52 -11.41
C TYR A 84 -1.45 -14.48 -11.31
N THR A 85 -2.26 -14.37 -12.36
CA THR A 85 -3.43 -13.49 -12.43
C THR A 85 -4.63 -14.30 -12.87
N GLY A 86 -4.90 -15.38 -12.15
CA GLY A 86 -5.80 -16.43 -12.60
C GLY A 86 -5.11 -17.42 -13.53
N SER A 87 -5.92 -18.37 -14.03
CA SER A 87 -5.52 -19.50 -14.88
C SER A 87 -5.15 -19.08 -16.30
#